data_AF-A0A0B6YGI8-F1
#
_entry.id   AF-A0A0B6YGI8-F1
#
_cell.length_a   1.000
_cell.length_b   1.000
_cell.length_c   1.000
_cell.angle_alpha   90.00
_cell.angle_beta   90.00
_cell.angle_gamma   90.00
#
_symmetry.space_group_name_H-M   'P 1'
#
loop_
_entity.id
_entity.type
_entity.pdbx_description
1 polymer ?
#
loop_
_entity_poly.entity_id
_entity_poly.type
_entity_poly.pdbx_seq_one_letter_code
_entity_poly.pdbx_strand_id
1 'polypeptide(L)'
;RRQIMPNRPPKSEHKLPTRMPLFYNPDVQLWCLPFKGADKSVVVRSQYDNFAKNNETPIPFETFFGIKSGLWAFLTALYFTFFAVFCQFSFTRQFLQENTDMVTFGLFSKNGPTKEQVDGARFIYWFVGKAFDEKDKTRDSSERPTKTVVAKC
;
A
#
# COMPACT_ATOMS: atom_id res chain seq x y z
N ARG A 1 -15.67 11.92 -3.11
CA ARG A 1 -14.84 12.26 -1.92
C ARG A 1 -15.43 13.43 -1.11
N ARG A 2 -15.65 14.62 -1.70
CA ARG A 2 -16.21 15.77 -0.96
C ARG A 2 -17.58 15.52 -0.29
N GLN A 3 -18.42 14.68 -0.88
CA GLN A 3 -19.71 14.28 -0.29
C GLN A 3 -19.55 13.39 0.97
N ILE A 4 -18.50 12.56 1.04
CA ILE A 4 -18.30 11.59 2.13
C ILE A 4 -17.36 12.18 3.21
N MET A 5 -16.49 13.11 2.81
CA MET A 5 -15.50 13.77 3.67
C MET A 5 -15.61 15.29 3.50
N PRO A 6 -16.67 15.93 4.04
CA PRO A 6 -16.90 17.36 3.86
C PRO A 6 -15.87 18.22 4.60
N ASN A 7 -15.55 17.84 5.85
CA ASN A 7 -14.55 18.53 6.65
C ASN A 7 -13.14 18.08 6.28
N ARG A 8 -12.16 18.99 6.32
CA ARG A 8 -10.75 18.64 6.10
C ARG A 8 -10.11 18.29 7.44
N PRO A 9 -9.54 17.08 7.61
CA PRO A 9 -8.80 16.77 8.83
C PRO A 9 -7.53 17.63 8.93
N PRO A 10 -7.02 17.85 10.15
CA PRO A 10 -5.74 18.52 10.34
C PRO A 10 -4.64 17.73 9.62
N LYS A 11 -3.65 18.45 9.10
CA LYS A 11 -2.48 17.81 8.51
C LYS A 11 -1.62 17.26 9.64
N SER A 12 -1.24 15.99 9.57
CA SER A 12 -0.21 15.42 10.44
C SER A 12 1.06 16.26 10.34
N GLU A 13 1.64 16.59 11.49
CA GLU A 13 2.89 17.35 11.62
C GLU A 13 4.05 16.60 10.96
N HIS A 14 4.11 15.28 11.14
CA HIS A 14 5.11 14.42 10.52
C HIS A 14 4.53 13.76 9.27
N LYS A 15 5.19 13.94 8.14
CA LYS A 15 4.87 13.26 6.88
C LYS A 15 5.65 11.96 6.78
N LEU A 16 5.07 10.98 6.07
CA LEU A 16 5.82 9.79 5.69
C LEU A 16 6.99 10.16 4.76
N PRO A 17 8.11 9.43 4.86
CA PRO A 17 9.24 9.65 3.97
C PRO A 17 8.82 9.33 2.53
N THR A 18 9.17 10.21 1.60
CA THR A 18 9.03 9.94 0.17
C THR A 18 9.92 8.74 -0.18
N ARG A 19 9.32 7.71 -0.78
CA ARG A 19 10.02 6.51 -1.24
C ARG A 19 10.08 6.51 -2.77
N MET A 20 11.16 5.95 -3.33
CA MET A 20 11.18 5.61 -4.75
C MET A 20 10.12 4.54 -5.06
N PRO A 21 9.62 4.46 -6.30
CA PRO A 21 8.62 3.45 -6.69
C PRO A 21 9.09 1.99 -6.51
N LEU A 22 10.39 1.74 -6.45
CA LEU A 22 10.98 0.46 -6.05
C LEU A 22 12.08 0.76 -5.04
N PHE A 23 12.00 0.19 -3.85
CA PHE A 23 13.01 0.36 -2.81
C PHE A 23 13.10 -0.89 -1.95
N TYR A 24 14.27 -1.11 -1.34
CA TYR A 24 14.44 -2.17 -0.35
C TYR A 24 14.10 -1.65 1.04
N ASN A 25 13.29 -2.39 1.79
CA ASN A 25 12.97 -2.09 3.18
C ASN A 25 13.77 -3.02 4.11
N PRO A 26 14.75 -2.51 4.87
CA PRO A 26 15.56 -3.32 5.77
C PRO A 26 14.77 -3.88 6.96
N ASP A 27 13.71 -3.20 7.41
CA ASP A 27 12.92 -3.60 8.58
C ASP A 27 12.17 -4.91 8.36
N VAL A 28 11.77 -5.19 7.11
CA VAL A 28 11.02 -6.39 6.72
C VAL A 28 11.78 -7.30 5.76
N GLN A 29 12.97 -6.87 5.31
CA GLN A 29 13.83 -7.56 4.34
C GLN A 29 13.13 -7.89 3.01
N LEU A 30 12.37 -6.93 2.48
CA LEU A 30 11.62 -7.07 1.23
C LEU A 30 11.87 -5.90 0.29
N TRP A 31 11.84 -6.16 -1.01
CA TRP A 31 11.69 -5.13 -2.04
C TRP A 31 10.24 -4.69 -2.10
N CYS A 32 10.00 -3.39 -1.96
CA CYS A 32 8.68 -2.81 -1.85
C CYS A 32 8.30 -2.03 -3.11
N LEU A 33 7.08 -2.29 -3.61
CA LEU A 33 6.42 -1.56 -4.68
C LEU A 33 5.14 -0.89 -4.16
N PRO A 34 4.75 0.30 -4.64
CA PRO A 34 3.48 0.91 -4.28
C PRO A 34 2.29 -0.02 -4.53
N PHE A 35 1.52 -0.31 -3.48
CA PHE A 35 0.32 -1.11 -3.62
C PHE A 35 -0.87 -0.19 -3.97
N LYS A 36 -1.40 -0.34 -5.19
CA LYS A 36 -2.56 0.43 -5.69
C LYS A 36 -3.91 -0.26 -5.40
N GLY A 37 -4.02 -0.94 -4.27
CA GLY A 37 -5.23 -1.61 -3.84
C GLY A 37 -6.18 -0.75 -3.00
N ALA A 38 -7.17 -1.40 -2.38
CA ALA A 38 -8.20 -0.75 -1.59
C ALA A 38 -7.70 -0.30 -0.20
N ASP A 39 -6.73 -1.01 0.38
CA ASP A 39 -6.27 -0.90 1.77
C ASP A 39 -6.04 0.55 2.21
N LYS A 40 -5.18 1.30 1.50
CA LYS A 40 -4.92 2.72 1.81
C LYS A 40 -6.21 3.54 1.83
N SER A 41 -7.10 3.31 0.87
CA SER A 41 -8.35 4.07 0.77
C SER A 41 -9.31 3.75 1.90
N VAL A 42 -9.33 2.50 2.38
CA VAL A 42 -10.12 2.05 3.51
C VAL A 42 -9.57 2.67 4.79
N VAL A 43 -8.26 2.56 5.05
CA VAL A 43 -7.63 3.14 6.25
C VAL A 43 -7.85 4.65 6.31
N VAL A 44 -7.67 5.38 5.21
CA VAL A 44 -7.92 6.84 5.17
C VAL A 44 -9.38 7.17 5.48
N ARG A 45 -10.34 6.34 5.05
CA ARG A 45 -11.76 6.54 5.36
C ARG A 45 -12.09 6.25 6.82
N SER A 46 -11.54 5.18 7.38
CA SER A 46 -11.72 4.85 8.80
C SER A 46 -11.11 5.92 9.71
N GLN A 47 -9.90 6.38 9.39
CA GLN A 47 -9.23 7.48 10.11
C GLN A 47 -10.03 8.78 10.04
N TYR A 48 -10.68 9.06 8.92
CA TYR A 48 -11.57 10.21 8.79
C TYR A 48 -12.82 10.08 9.67
N ASP A 49 -13.43 8.91 9.70
CA ASP A 49 -14.60 8.64 10.54
C ASP A 49 -14.27 8.82 12.03
N ASN A 50 -13.11 8.32 12.47
CA ASN A 50 -12.59 8.55 13.82
C ASN A 50 -12.37 10.04 14.12
N PHE A 51 -11.76 10.79 13.18
CA PHE A 51 -11.62 12.24 13.33
C PHE A 51 -12.98 12.93 13.47
N ALA A 52 -13.96 12.57 12.64
CA ALA A 52 -15.27 13.20 12.63
C ALA A 52 -16.08 12.92 13.92
N LYS A 53 -15.92 11.74 14.52
CA LYS A 53 -16.67 11.31 15.71
C LYS A 53 -15.95 11.59 17.02
N ASN A 54 -14.65 11.34 17.07
CA ASN A 54 -13.85 11.34 18.30
C ASN A 54 -12.81 12.48 18.34
N ASN A 55 -12.70 13.30 17.27
CA ASN A 55 -11.68 14.34 17.14
C ASN A 55 -10.24 13.80 17.23
N GLU A 56 -10.03 12.54 16.82
CA GLU A 56 -8.71 11.90 16.75
C GLU A 56 -7.91 12.42 15.56
N THR A 57 -6.61 12.69 15.76
CA THR A 57 -5.72 13.15 14.69
C THR A 57 -5.39 12.00 13.72
N PRO A 58 -5.70 12.14 12.41
CA PRO A 58 -5.40 11.07 11.45
C PRO A 58 -3.91 10.86 11.25
N ILE A 59 -3.52 9.59 11.19
CA ILE A 59 -2.13 9.22 10.91
C ILE A 59 -1.86 9.09 9.41
N PRO A 60 -0.67 9.52 8.93
CA PRO A 60 -0.21 9.19 7.59
C PRO A 60 -0.08 7.69 7.38
N PHE A 61 -0.59 7.18 6.26
CA PHE A 61 -0.57 5.75 5.96
C PHE A 61 -0.26 5.49 4.47
N GLU A 62 0.66 4.56 4.22
CA GLU A 62 1.03 4.10 2.88
C GLU A 62 1.12 2.58 2.86
N THR A 63 0.81 1.99 1.70
CA THR A 63 0.76 0.54 1.51
C THR A 63 1.70 0.11 0.40
N PHE A 64 2.42 -0.99 0.63
CA PHE A 64 3.39 -1.53 -0.30
C PHE A 64 3.22 -3.03 -0.47
N PHE A 65 3.48 -3.51 -1.68
CA PHE A 65 3.60 -4.93 -1.99
C PHE A 65 5.05 -5.36 -1.85
N GLY A 66 5.31 -6.41 -1.08
CA GLY A 66 6.65 -6.89 -0.76
C GLY A 66 7.06 -8.13 -1.55
N ILE A 67 8.25 -8.09 -2.17
CA ILE A 67 8.83 -9.18 -2.96
C ILE A 67 10.22 -9.50 -2.40
N LYS A 68 10.52 -10.77 -2.15
CA LYS A 68 11.81 -11.18 -1.57
C LYS A 68 12.99 -10.96 -2.53
N SER A 69 12.82 -11.34 -3.80
CA SER A 69 13.89 -11.25 -4.80
C SER A 69 13.90 -9.90 -5.51
N GLY A 70 15.07 -9.25 -5.54
CA GLY A 70 15.23 -7.96 -6.21
C GLY A 70 15.02 -8.02 -7.72
N LEU A 71 15.48 -9.11 -8.37
CA LEU A 71 15.25 -9.32 -9.80
C LEU A 71 13.76 -9.42 -10.11
N TRP A 72 13.03 -10.24 -9.35
CA TRP A 72 11.58 -10.36 -9.52
C TRP A 72 10.86 -9.05 -9.22
N ALA A 73 11.28 -8.31 -8.20
CA ALA A 73 10.71 -7.01 -7.89
C ALA A 73 10.89 -6.00 -9.04
N PHE A 74 12.07 -5.98 -9.65
CA PHE A 74 12.34 -5.15 -10.83
C PHE A 74 11.48 -5.56 -12.04
N LEU A 75 11.41 -6.85 -12.36
CA LEU A 75 10.59 -7.35 -13.46
C LEU A 75 9.09 -7.06 -13.23
N THR A 76 8.61 -7.22 -11.99
CA THR A 76 7.23 -6.88 -11.61
C THR A 76 6.97 -5.38 -11.74
N ALA A 77 7.91 -4.52 -11.34
CA ALA A 77 7.80 -3.07 -11.51
C ALA A 77 7.68 -2.68 -13.00
N LEU A 78 8.53 -3.28 -13.83
CA LEU A 78 8.53 -3.08 -15.28
C LEU A 78 7.22 -3.54 -15.91
N TYR A 79 6.74 -4.73 -15.52
CA TYR A 79 5.46 -5.27 -15.95
C TYR A 79 4.30 -4.32 -15.59
N PHE A 80 4.21 -3.85 -14.35
CA PHE A 80 3.15 -2.92 -13.94
C PHE A 80 3.23 -1.57 -14.66
N THR A 81 4.43 -1.12 -15.01
CA THR A 81 4.63 0.11 -15.79
C THR A 81 4.06 -0.05 -17.20
N PHE A 82 4.43 -1.12 -17.91
CA PHE A 82 3.88 -1.41 -19.24
C PHE A 82 2.37 -1.65 -19.20
N PHE A 83 1.90 -2.39 -18.20
CA PHE A 83 0.47 -2.62 -17.99
C PHE A 83 -0.28 -1.29 -17.81
N ALA A 84 0.22 -0.37 -16.98
CA ALA A 84 -0.40 0.93 -16.76
C ALA A 84 -0.46 1.79 -18.04
N VAL A 85 0.58 1.73 -18.89
CA VAL A 85 0.61 2.38 -20.20
C VAL A 85 -0.42 1.76 -21.14
N PHE A 86 -0.48 0.43 -21.23
CA PHE A 86 -1.47 -0.27 -22.05
C PHE A 86 -2.90 -0.06 -21.57
N CYS A 87 -3.15 0.23 -20.29
CA CYS A 87 -4.48 0.61 -19.84
C CYS A 87 -4.96 1.97 -20.37
N GLN A 88 -4.08 2.85 -20.86
CA GLN A 88 -4.45 4.19 -21.33
C GLN A 88 -5.11 4.17 -22.72
N PHE A 89 -4.77 3.22 -23.58
CA PHE A 89 -5.34 3.13 -24.93
C PHE A 89 -6.55 2.19 -24.93
N SER A 90 -7.62 2.57 -25.62
CA SER A 90 -8.88 1.82 -25.64
C SER A 90 -8.70 0.42 -26.23
N PHE A 91 -7.99 0.29 -27.35
CA PHE A 91 -7.79 -0.98 -28.04
C PHE A 91 -6.93 -1.96 -27.21
N THR A 92 -5.83 -1.48 -26.61
CA THR A 92 -4.99 -2.32 -25.73
C THR A 92 -5.74 -2.69 -24.46
N ARG A 93 -6.50 -1.77 -23.86
CA ARG A 93 -7.32 -2.09 -22.69
C ARG A 93 -8.34 -3.17 -22.99
N GLN A 94 -9.02 -3.10 -24.13
CA GLN A 94 -9.94 -4.15 -24.57
C GLN A 94 -9.20 -5.49 -24.72
N PHE A 95 -8.04 -5.50 -25.37
CA PHE A 95 -7.21 -6.69 -25.49
C PHE A 95 -6.79 -7.29 -24.14
N LEU A 96 -6.37 -6.46 -23.17
CA LEU A 96 -6.00 -6.88 -21.81
C LEU A 96 -7.16 -7.57 -21.07
N GLN A 97 -8.39 -7.07 -21.27
CA GLN A 97 -9.61 -7.61 -20.66
C GLN A 97 -10.05 -8.92 -21.34
N GLU A 98 -9.93 -9.00 -22.66
CA GLU A 98 -10.29 -10.20 -23.42
C GLU A 98 -9.30 -11.35 -23.15
N ASN A 99 -8.01 -11.03 -22.94
CA ASN A 99 -6.92 -12.00 -22.82
C ASN A 99 -6.25 -11.98 -21.42
N THR A 100 -7.03 -11.75 -20.37
CA THR A 100 -6.53 -11.62 -18.97
C THR A 100 -5.65 -12.78 -18.55
N ASP A 101 -6.06 -14.02 -18.81
CA ASP A 101 -5.31 -15.24 -18.47
C ASP A 101 -3.93 -15.25 -19.14
N MET A 102 -3.85 -14.87 -20.42
CA MET A 102 -2.58 -14.82 -21.16
C MET A 102 -1.67 -13.71 -20.63
N VAL A 103 -2.20 -12.51 -20.47
CA VAL A 103 -1.40 -11.33 -20.08
C VAL A 103 -0.87 -11.44 -18.65
N THR A 104 -1.67 -12.05 -17.78
CA THR A 104 -1.30 -12.24 -16.37
C THR A 104 -0.58 -13.57 -16.12
N PHE A 105 -0.23 -14.32 -17.18
CA PHE A 105 0.43 -15.62 -17.10
C PHE A 105 -0.32 -16.62 -16.20
N GLY A 106 -1.65 -16.63 -16.30
CA GLY A 106 -2.55 -17.48 -15.51
C GLY A 106 -2.76 -17.03 -14.06
N LEU A 107 -2.17 -15.90 -13.65
CA LEU A 107 -2.35 -15.38 -12.29
C LEU A 107 -3.80 -14.92 -12.04
N PHE A 108 -4.45 -14.38 -13.08
CA PHE A 108 -5.86 -14.04 -13.05
C PHE A 108 -6.57 -14.79 -14.16
N SER A 109 -7.67 -15.47 -13.81
CA SER A 109 -8.52 -16.16 -14.78
C SER A 109 -9.96 -15.67 -14.71
N LYS A 110 -10.64 -15.64 -15.86
CA LYS A 110 -12.10 -15.38 -15.93
C LYS A 110 -12.92 -16.44 -15.18
N ASN A 111 -12.38 -17.65 -15.04
CA ASN A 111 -13.05 -18.74 -14.32
C ASN A 111 -12.89 -18.64 -12.79
N GLY A 112 -12.08 -17.68 -12.31
CA GLY A 112 -11.75 -17.55 -10.89
C GLY A 112 -10.74 -18.59 -10.40
N PRO A 113 -10.37 -18.54 -9.11
CA PRO A 113 -9.47 -19.51 -8.50
C PRO A 113 -10.18 -20.85 -8.21
N THR A 114 -9.43 -21.96 -8.22
CA THR A 114 -9.94 -23.26 -7.76
C THR A 114 -10.10 -23.29 -6.24
N LYS A 115 -10.87 -24.25 -5.73
CA LYS A 115 -11.08 -24.41 -4.28
C LYS A 115 -9.75 -24.66 -3.56
N GLU A 116 -8.86 -25.47 -4.14
CA GLU A 116 -7.55 -25.78 -3.57
C GLU A 116 -6.66 -24.53 -3.52
N GLN A 117 -6.72 -23.66 -4.53
CA GLN A 117 -6.00 -22.39 -4.54
C GLN A 117 -6.51 -21.46 -3.43
N VAL A 118 -7.82 -21.41 -3.20
CA VAL A 118 -8.42 -20.61 -2.11
C VAL A 118 -8.04 -21.19 -0.75
N ASP A 119 -8.18 -22.49 -0.54
CA ASP A 119 -7.89 -23.16 0.73
C ASP A 119 -6.41 -23.06 1.10
N GLY A 120 -5.52 -23.09 0.09
CA GLY A 120 -4.08 -22.92 0.23
C GLY A 120 -3.59 -21.47 0.29
N ALA A 121 -4.43 -20.48 -0.02
CA ALA A 121 -4.03 -19.09 -0.05
C ALA A 121 -3.65 -18.59 1.35
N ARG A 122 -2.50 -17.92 1.45
CA ARG A 122 -2.02 -17.28 2.68
C ARG A 122 -1.54 -15.88 2.35
N PHE A 123 -1.87 -14.94 3.23
CA PHE A 123 -1.39 -13.57 3.17
C PHE A 123 -0.48 -13.32 4.36
N ILE A 124 0.56 -12.52 4.16
CA ILE A 124 1.41 -12.04 5.24
C ILE A 124 1.33 -10.53 5.21
N TYR A 125 0.90 -9.93 6.31
CA TYR A 125 0.87 -8.50 6.50
C TYR A 125 2.02 -8.07 7.38
N TRP A 126 2.72 -7.03 6.95
CA TRP A 126 3.74 -6.37 7.75
C TRP A 126 3.29 -4.95 8.07
N PHE A 127 3.12 -4.65 9.35
CA PHE A 127 2.82 -3.32 9.84
C PHE A 127 4.10 -2.70 10.38
N VAL A 128 4.57 -1.63 9.75
CA VAL A 128 5.75 -0.88 10.18
C VAL A 128 5.31 0.48 10.69
N GLY A 129 5.30 0.64 12.01
CA GLY A 129 4.96 1.88 12.71
C GLY A 129 6.22 2.64 13.11
N LYS A 130 6.16 3.98 13.05
CA LYS A 130 7.18 4.86 13.63
C LYS A 130 6.56 5.68 14.76
N ALA A 131 7.20 5.65 15.92
CA ALA A 131 6.72 6.29 17.13
C ALA A 131 7.83 7.08 17.82
N PHE A 132 7.42 7.99 18.69
CA PHE A 132 8.30 8.69 19.62
C PHE A 132 8.65 7.77 20.80
N ASP A 133 9.87 7.90 21.32
CA ASP A 133 10.23 7.22 22.57
C ASP A 133 9.48 7.89 23.74
N GLU A 134 9.00 7.08 24.69
CA GLU A 134 8.26 7.54 25.88
C GLU A 134 9.09 8.45 26.78
N LYS A 135 10.43 8.35 26.68
CA LYS A 135 11.37 9.17 27.47
C LYS A 135 11.44 10.62 27.00
N ASP A 136 10.94 10.92 25.80
CA ASP A 136 11.02 12.25 25.19
C ASP A 136 9.75 13.07 25.46
N LYS A 137 9.48 13.37 26.73
CA LYS A 137 8.29 14.12 27.18
C LYS A 137 8.33 15.62 26.83
N THR A 138 9.48 16.13 26.41
CA THR A 138 9.74 17.54 26.06
C THR A 138 10.27 17.63 24.64
N ARG A 139 9.45 17.25 23.65
CA ARG A 139 9.81 17.40 22.24
C ARG A 139 9.35 18.72 21.67
N ASP A 140 10.24 19.34 20.90
CA ASP A 140 9.86 20.33 19.90
C ASP A 140 9.04 19.62 18.81
N SER A 141 7.97 20.23 18.33
CA SER A 141 7.05 19.65 17.32
C SER A 141 7.73 19.36 15.97
N SER A 142 9.00 19.76 15.82
CA SER A 142 9.81 19.59 14.62
C SER A 142 10.52 18.23 14.52
N GLU A 143 10.68 17.49 15.64
CA GLU A 143 11.43 16.24 15.66
C GLU A 143 10.68 15.06 15.01
N ARG A 144 11.41 14.17 14.31
CA ARG A 144 10.81 12.98 13.68
C ARG A 144 10.74 11.80 14.65
N PRO A 145 9.74 10.90 14.52
CA PRO A 145 9.68 9.68 15.31
C PRO A 145 10.89 8.76 15.03
N THR A 146 11.58 8.33 16.09
CA THR A 146 12.84 7.57 16.02
C THR A 146 12.66 6.07 16.24
N LYS A 147 11.62 5.66 16.97
CA LYS A 147 11.38 4.25 17.31
C LYS A 147 10.58 3.57 16.20
N THR A 148 11.10 2.48 15.65
CA THR A 148 10.38 1.63 14.68
C THR A 148 9.80 0.42 15.40
N VAL A 149 8.53 0.12 15.15
CA VAL A 149 7.85 -1.09 15.62
C VAL A 149 7.36 -1.86 14.40
N VAL A 150 7.68 -3.15 14.34
CA VAL A 150 7.28 -4.04 13.24
C VAL A 150 6.40 -5.14 13.80
N ALA A 151 5.19 -5.29 13.25
CA ALA A 151 4.30 -6.40 13.52
C ALA A 151 4.07 -7.22 12.25
N LYS A 152 3.99 -8.55 12.41
CA LYS A 152 3.73 -9.51 11.34
C LYS A 152 2.43 -10.24 11.65
N CYS A 153 1.50 -10.25 10.71
CA CYS A 153 0.24 -10.99 10.80
C CYS A 153 0.13 -11.98 9.65
#